data_AF-S4RFN5-F1
#
_entry.id   AF-S4RFN5-F1
#
_cell.length_a   1.000
_cell.length_b   1.000
_cell.length_c   1.000
_cell.angle_alpha   90.00
_cell.angle_beta   90.00
_cell.angle_gamma   90.00
#
_symmetry.space_group_name_H-M   'P 1'
#
loop_
_entity.id
_entity.type
_entity.pdbx_description
1 polymer ?
#
loop_
_entity_poly.entity_id
_entity_poly.type
_entity_poly.pdbx_seq_one_letter_code
_entity_poly.pdbx_strand_id
1 'polypeptide(L)'
;YVPPPSMPHLPRPQSSLPSQTSAWESLKNKSTDVIVAAFGQLNGSELEKRSALDQAVLKELIVRQSDCKDVLAVISLSIDSVTAGVCSASTPFLLLGDLLDGLPLDQCDHIFTFVEQNVGTWKASTFYSAGKNYLLRMCNDLLRRLSKSQNTVFCGRIQLFLARLFPLSEKSG
;
A
#
# COMPACT_ATOMS: atom_id res chain seq x y z
N TYR A 1 -23.12 -63.51 17.34
CA TYR A 1 -22.43 -62.49 16.53
C TYR A 1 -23.21 -61.19 16.71
N VAL A 2 -22.71 -60.29 17.57
CA VAL A 2 -23.40 -59.02 17.90
C VAL A 2 -22.60 -57.91 17.21
N PRO A 3 -23.22 -57.04 16.40
CA PRO A 3 -22.50 -55.94 15.75
C PRO A 3 -22.11 -54.87 16.79
N PRO A 4 -21.00 -54.16 16.59
CA PRO A 4 -20.58 -53.11 17.53
C PRO A 4 -21.50 -51.88 17.43
N PRO A 5 -21.62 -51.07 18.51
CA PRO A 5 -22.48 -49.90 18.53
C PRO A 5 -21.91 -48.78 17.65
N SER A 6 -22.80 -48.12 16.90
CA SER A 6 -22.47 -46.99 16.04
C SER A 6 -21.96 -45.80 16.88
N MET A 7 -20.75 -45.32 16.57
CA MET A 7 -20.22 -44.08 17.15
C MET A 7 -21.10 -42.88 16.76
N PRO A 8 -21.36 -41.92 17.67
CA PRO A 8 -21.98 -40.66 17.31
C PRO A 8 -21.01 -39.86 16.42
N HIS A 9 -21.47 -39.46 15.24
CA HIS A 9 -20.76 -38.56 14.35
C HIS A 9 -20.54 -37.21 15.07
N LEU A 10 -19.29 -36.88 15.38
CA LEU A 10 -18.91 -35.51 15.72
C LEU A 10 -19.24 -34.59 14.52
N PRO A 11 -19.89 -33.43 14.73
CA PRO A 11 -20.04 -32.47 13.66
C PRO A 11 -18.65 -31.98 13.24
N ARG A 12 -18.36 -32.05 11.95
CA ARG A 12 -17.16 -31.41 11.37
C ARG A 12 -17.16 -29.94 11.78
N PRO A 13 -16.00 -29.34 12.13
CA PRO A 13 -15.95 -27.90 12.31
C PRO A 13 -16.33 -27.26 10.97
N GLN A 14 -17.49 -26.61 10.92
CA GLN A 14 -17.85 -25.70 9.84
C GLN A 14 -16.85 -24.55 9.89
N SER A 15 -15.79 -24.64 9.10
CA SER A 15 -14.94 -23.51 8.76
C SER A 15 -15.71 -22.60 7.80
N SER A 16 -16.67 -21.86 8.32
CA SER A 16 -17.22 -20.68 7.66
C SER A 16 -16.71 -19.47 8.41
N LEU A 17 -15.46 -19.08 8.11
CA LEU A 17 -15.06 -17.70 8.31
C LEU A 17 -16.02 -16.83 7.47
N PRO A 18 -16.64 -15.78 8.04
CA PRO A 18 -17.43 -14.87 7.25
C PRO A 18 -16.54 -14.18 6.21
N SER A 19 -16.83 -14.47 4.95
CA SER A 19 -16.52 -13.74 3.71
C SER A 19 -15.52 -12.59 3.81
N GLN A 20 -14.22 -12.88 3.77
CA GLN A 20 -13.21 -11.89 3.36
C GLN A 20 -13.41 -11.45 1.89
N THR A 21 -14.25 -12.14 1.13
CA THR A 21 -14.54 -11.89 -0.29
C THR A 21 -15.39 -10.62 -0.53
N SER A 22 -16.23 -10.19 0.42
CA SER A 22 -17.15 -9.05 0.20
C SER A 22 -16.43 -7.68 0.24
N ALA A 23 -15.42 -7.55 1.09
CA ALA A 23 -14.55 -6.36 1.13
C ALA A 23 -13.71 -6.22 -0.16
N TRP A 24 -13.43 -7.35 -0.83
CA TRP A 24 -12.65 -7.40 -2.07
C TRP A 24 -13.43 -7.02 -3.33
N GLU A 25 -14.66 -7.51 -3.52
CA GLU A 25 -15.50 -7.10 -4.67
C GLU A 25 -15.80 -5.60 -4.68
N SER A 26 -15.83 -5.04 -3.48
CA SER A 26 -15.98 -3.64 -3.15
C SER A 26 -14.78 -2.77 -3.61
N LEU A 27 -13.54 -3.27 -3.51
CA LEU A 27 -12.32 -2.58 -3.99
C LEU A 27 -12.27 -2.40 -5.51
N LYS A 28 -13.01 -3.23 -6.26
CA LYS A 28 -12.99 -3.25 -7.72
C LYS A 28 -13.45 -1.92 -8.35
N ASN A 29 -14.27 -1.15 -7.63
CA ASN A 29 -14.91 0.08 -8.12
C ASN A 29 -14.17 1.38 -7.77
N LYS A 30 -12.91 1.34 -7.28
CA LYS A 30 -12.07 2.53 -6.98
C LYS A 30 -12.71 3.57 -6.05
N SER A 31 -13.77 3.23 -5.32
CA SER A 31 -14.45 4.17 -4.42
C SER A 31 -14.01 3.93 -2.98
N THR A 32 -13.43 4.95 -2.37
CA THR A 32 -13.07 4.98 -0.95
C THR A 32 -14.30 4.75 -0.07
N ASP A 33 -15.48 5.21 -0.48
CA ASP A 33 -16.74 5.01 0.28
C ASP A 33 -17.07 3.54 0.48
N VAL A 34 -16.78 2.74 -0.54
CA VAL A 34 -17.02 1.31 -0.54
C VAL A 34 -16.04 0.58 0.41
N ILE A 35 -14.79 1.06 0.50
CA ILE A 35 -13.80 0.56 1.48
C ILE A 35 -14.23 0.93 2.90
N VAL A 36 -14.70 2.15 3.12
CA VAL A 36 -15.18 2.62 4.42
C VAL A 36 -16.39 1.81 4.87
N ALA A 37 -17.34 1.54 3.96
CA ALA A 37 -18.48 0.68 4.25
C ALA A 37 -18.04 -0.74 4.63
N ALA A 38 -17.10 -1.32 3.87
CA ALA A 38 -16.56 -2.64 4.18
C ALA A 38 -15.86 -2.67 5.56
N PHE A 39 -15.08 -1.64 5.88
CA PHE A 39 -14.41 -1.50 7.19
C PHE A 39 -15.40 -1.52 8.35
N GLY A 40 -16.52 -0.82 8.22
CA GLY A 40 -17.58 -0.79 9.23
C GLY A 40 -18.21 -2.16 9.51
N GLN A 41 -18.21 -3.06 8.52
CA GLN A 41 -18.76 -4.41 8.64
C GLN A 41 -17.77 -5.46 9.15
N LEU A 42 -16.47 -5.13 9.26
CA LEU A 42 -15.47 -6.05 9.79
C LEU A 42 -15.67 -6.26 11.30
N ASN A 43 -15.45 -7.49 11.76
CA ASN A 43 -15.42 -7.84 13.18
C ASN A 43 -14.01 -7.66 13.76
N GLY A 44 -13.92 -7.42 15.06
CA GLY A 44 -12.65 -7.24 15.77
C GLY A 44 -12.36 -5.79 16.15
N SER A 45 -11.20 -5.59 16.76
CA SER A 45 -10.68 -4.27 17.13
C SER A 45 -10.35 -3.40 15.91
N GLU A 46 -10.39 -2.08 16.06
CA GLU A 46 -9.98 -1.13 15.02
C GLU A 46 -8.61 -1.47 14.41
N LEU A 47 -7.67 -1.93 15.23
CA LEU A 47 -6.34 -2.33 14.79
C LEU A 47 -6.37 -3.57 13.87
N GLU A 48 -7.15 -4.60 14.24
CA GLU A 48 -7.30 -5.81 13.43
C GLU A 48 -7.99 -5.51 12.10
N LYS A 49 -9.02 -4.66 12.11
CA LYS A 49 -9.71 -4.23 10.89
C LYS A 49 -8.77 -3.49 9.94
N ARG A 50 -7.95 -2.56 10.46
CA ARG A 50 -6.98 -1.81 9.65
C ARG A 50 -5.92 -2.72 9.06
N SER A 51 -5.37 -3.62 9.87
CA SER A 51 -4.40 -4.60 9.41
C SER A 51 -4.96 -5.49 8.28
N ALA A 52 -6.21 -5.93 8.40
CA ALA A 52 -6.88 -6.70 7.35
C ALA A 52 -7.03 -5.90 6.05
N LEU A 53 -7.38 -4.61 6.12
CA LEU A 53 -7.46 -3.75 4.93
C LEU A 53 -6.08 -3.47 4.33
N ASP A 54 -5.06 -3.19 5.14
CA ASP A 54 -3.70 -2.96 4.65
C ASP A 54 -3.21 -4.18 3.85
N GLN A 55 -3.46 -5.40 4.35
CA GLN A 55 -3.16 -6.64 3.63
C GLN A 55 -3.98 -6.82 2.35
N ALA A 56 -5.26 -6.44 2.35
CA ALA A 56 -6.11 -6.51 1.16
C ALA A 56 -5.63 -5.56 0.05
N VAL A 57 -5.22 -4.34 0.41
CA VAL A 57 -4.67 -3.36 -0.54
C VAL A 57 -3.33 -3.84 -1.12
N LEU A 58 -2.45 -4.41 -0.29
CA LEU A 58 -1.20 -5.03 -0.76
C LEU A 58 -1.46 -6.16 -1.77
N LYS A 59 -2.43 -7.03 -1.47
CA LYS A 59 -2.81 -8.12 -2.37
C LYS A 59 -3.35 -7.60 -3.71
N GLU A 60 -4.11 -6.50 -3.71
CA GLU A 60 -4.63 -5.89 -4.92
C GLU A 60 -3.53 -5.30 -5.80
N LEU A 61 -2.50 -4.69 -5.19
CA LEU A 61 -1.33 -4.21 -5.93
C LEU A 61 -0.65 -5.36 -6.71
N ILE A 62 -0.46 -6.52 -6.06
CA ILE A 62 0.15 -7.71 -6.68
C ILE A 62 -0.70 -8.21 -7.86
N VAL A 63 -2.02 -8.23 -7.71
CA VAL A 63 -2.93 -8.67 -8.79
C VAL A 63 -2.90 -7.72 -9.98
N ARG A 64 -2.72 -6.41 -9.73
CA ARG A 64 -2.84 -5.36 -10.75
C ARG A 64 -1.50 -4.78 -11.23
N GLN A 65 -0.38 -5.34 -10.82
CA GLN A 65 0.96 -4.82 -11.16
C GLN A 65 1.27 -4.78 -12.67
N SER A 66 0.42 -5.40 -13.50
CA SER A 66 0.57 -5.51 -14.96
C SER A 66 0.40 -4.18 -15.71
N ASP A 67 -0.37 -3.22 -15.18
CA ASP A 67 -0.63 -1.91 -15.81
C ASP A 67 -0.32 -0.76 -14.84
N CYS A 68 0.57 0.14 -15.28
CA CYS A 68 1.00 1.31 -14.52
C CYS A 68 -0.19 2.21 -14.10
N LYS A 69 -1.24 2.33 -14.91
CA LYS A 69 -2.44 3.12 -14.55
C LYS A 69 -3.21 2.51 -13.39
N ASP A 70 -3.32 1.19 -13.35
CA ASP A 70 -4.03 0.50 -12.28
C ASP A 70 -3.23 0.53 -10.99
N VAL A 71 -1.91 0.40 -11.08
CA VAL A 71 -0.99 0.56 -9.96
C VAL A 71 -1.10 1.95 -9.32
N LEU A 72 -1.06 3.02 -10.12
CA LEU A 72 -1.21 4.38 -9.59
C LEU A 72 -2.59 4.61 -8.97
N ALA A 73 -3.64 3.99 -9.53
CA ALA A 73 -4.97 4.04 -8.93
C ALA A 73 -5.02 3.34 -7.57
N VAL A 74 -4.34 2.20 -7.40
CA VAL A 74 -4.24 1.49 -6.11
C VAL A 74 -3.47 2.34 -5.09
N ILE A 75 -2.39 3.00 -5.48
CA ILE A 75 -1.65 3.90 -4.58
C ILE A 75 -2.53 5.09 -4.17
N SER A 76 -3.22 5.74 -5.11
CA SER A 76 -4.15 6.83 -4.80
C SER A 76 -5.24 6.39 -3.83
N LEU A 77 -5.85 5.22 -4.07
CA LEU A 77 -6.86 4.65 -3.20
C LEU A 77 -6.33 4.39 -1.79
N SER A 78 -5.07 3.98 -1.65
CA SER A 78 -4.44 3.78 -0.34
C SER A 78 -4.27 5.10 0.42
N ILE A 79 -3.94 6.21 -0.26
CA ILE A 79 -3.86 7.54 0.34
C ILE A 79 -5.25 7.97 0.84
N ASP A 80 -6.27 7.78 0.02
CA ASP A 80 -7.66 8.11 0.39
C ASP A 80 -8.14 7.27 1.57
N SER A 81 -7.78 5.97 1.59
CA SER A 81 -8.11 5.05 2.68
C SER A 81 -7.43 5.44 4.00
N VAL A 82 -6.19 5.94 3.95
CA VAL A 82 -5.53 6.51 5.13
C VAL A 82 -6.26 7.77 5.59
N THR A 83 -6.63 8.64 4.66
CA THR A 83 -7.36 9.88 4.97
C THR A 83 -8.74 9.60 5.58
N ALA A 84 -9.40 8.53 5.14
CA ALA A 84 -10.64 8.03 5.71
C ALA A 84 -10.46 7.28 7.05
N GLY A 85 -9.22 7.06 7.51
CA GLY A 85 -8.91 6.41 8.78
C GLY A 85 -9.02 4.89 8.78
N VAL A 86 -9.16 4.27 7.61
CA VAL A 86 -9.37 2.81 7.46
C VAL A 86 -8.09 2.04 7.09
N CYS A 87 -7.03 2.74 6.67
CA CYS A 87 -5.69 2.18 6.45
C CYS A 87 -4.63 2.82 7.33
N SER A 88 -3.51 2.12 7.50
CA SER A 88 -2.33 2.65 8.21
C SER A 88 -1.60 3.69 7.38
N ALA A 89 -1.08 4.74 8.03
CA ALA A 89 -0.34 5.80 7.35
C ALA A 89 0.90 5.32 6.59
N SER A 90 1.46 4.16 6.95
CA SER A 90 2.58 3.52 6.27
C SER A 90 2.22 2.84 4.94
N THR A 91 0.95 2.48 4.74
CA THR A 91 0.47 1.64 3.63
C THR A 91 0.86 2.16 2.25
N PRO A 92 0.59 3.42 1.86
CA PRO A 92 1.01 3.94 0.55
C PRO A 92 2.53 3.84 0.30
N PHE A 93 3.34 3.97 1.36
CA PHE A 93 4.80 3.92 1.24
C PHE A 93 5.33 2.51 1.07
N LEU A 94 4.72 1.52 1.72
CA LEU A 94 5.05 0.12 1.52
C LEU A 94 4.74 -0.30 0.07
N LEU A 95 3.54 0.07 -0.42
CA LEU A 95 3.13 -0.17 -1.81
C LEU A 95 4.11 0.46 -2.81
N LEU A 96 4.49 1.72 -2.60
CA LEU A 96 5.47 2.41 -3.45
C LEU A 96 6.85 1.74 -3.43
N GLY A 97 7.31 1.31 -2.25
CA GLY A 97 8.59 0.62 -2.09
C GLY A 97 8.63 -0.70 -2.87
N ASP A 98 7.65 -1.58 -2.60
CA ASP A 98 7.55 -2.90 -3.26
C ASP A 98 7.46 -2.76 -4.78
N LEU A 99 6.70 -1.78 -5.24
CA LEU A 99 6.53 -1.50 -6.66
C LEU A 99 7.82 -1.01 -7.31
N LEU A 100 8.48 -0.01 -6.73
CA LEU A 100 9.68 0.57 -7.32
C LEU A 100 10.85 -0.41 -7.29
N ASP A 101 10.97 -1.26 -6.28
CA ASP A 101 12.00 -2.29 -6.19
C ASP A 101 11.86 -3.36 -7.29
N GLY A 102 10.63 -3.69 -7.69
CA GLY A 102 10.36 -4.72 -8.70
C GLY A 102 10.38 -4.25 -10.16
N LEU A 103 10.31 -2.94 -10.41
CA LEU A 103 10.11 -2.41 -11.77
C LEU A 103 11.40 -1.95 -12.48
N PRO A 104 11.45 -2.00 -13.82
CA PRO A 104 12.50 -1.34 -14.62
C PRO A 104 12.56 0.19 -14.40
N LEU A 105 13.73 0.79 -14.67
CA LEU A 105 14.00 2.22 -14.36
C LEU A 105 13.10 3.21 -15.12
N ASP A 106 12.73 2.90 -16.37
CA ASP A 106 11.81 3.69 -17.19
C ASP A 106 10.41 3.77 -16.57
N GLN A 107 9.92 2.66 -16.01
CA GLN A 107 8.65 2.63 -15.28
C GLN A 107 8.76 3.32 -13.92
N CYS A 108 9.90 3.17 -13.24
CA CYS A 108 10.16 3.88 -11.99
C CYS A 108 10.08 5.40 -12.17
N ASP A 109 10.57 5.94 -13.28
CA ASP A 109 10.48 7.37 -13.61
C ASP A 109 9.01 7.83 -13.72
N HIS A 110 8.16 7.03 -14.37
CA HIS A 110 6.74 7.32 -14.52
C HIS A 110 6.02 7.35 -13.17
N ILE A 111 6.30 6.37 -12.30
CA ILE A 111 5.74 6.33 -10.94
C ILE A 111 6.29 7.46 -10.08
N PHE A 112 7.58 7.79 -10.21
CA PHE A 112 8.18 8.87 -9.45
C PHE A 112 7.55 10.23 -9.76
N THR A 113 7.07 10.43 -11.00
CA THR A 113 6.28 11.61 -11.37
C THR A 113 5.03 11.76 -10.49
N PHE A 114 4.32 10.67 -10.20
CA PHE A 114 3.19 10.67 -9.26
C PHE A 114 3.65 11.04 -7.83
N VAL A 115 4.77 10.48 -7.37
CA VAL A 115 5.33 10.80 -6.05
C VAL A 115 5.66 12.29 -5.94
N GLU A 116 6.27 12.88 -6.96
CA GLU A 116 6.62 14.30 -6.99
C GLU A 116 5.40 15.21 -6.95
N GLN A 117 4.36 14.89 -7.73
CA GLN A 117 3.11 15.66 -7.78
C GLN A 117 2.39 15.66 -6.43
N ASN A 118 2.57 14.61 -5.63
CA ASN A 118 1.92 14.43 -4.33
C ASN A 118 2.79 14.87 -3.14
N VAL A 119 3.85 15.67 -3.36
CA VAL A 119 4.72 16.15 -2.26
C VAL A 119 3.97 16.84 -1.12
N GLY A 120 2.87 17.53 -1.42
CA GLY A 120 2.00 18.14 -0.40
C GLY A 120 1.39 17.09 0.54
N THR A 121 0.90 15.99 -0.02
CA THR A 121 0.36 14.84 0.72
C THR A 121 1.42 14.23 1.64
N TRP A 122 2.63 14.01 1.13
CA TRP A 122 3.72 13.41 1.91
C TRP A 122 4.22 14.29 3.05
N LYS A 123 4.03 15.61 2.95
CA LYS A 123 4.38 16.59 3.99
C LYS A 123 3.27 16.79 5.02
N ALA A 124 2.05 16.32 4.77
CA ALA A 124 0.98 16.39 5.74
C ALA A 124 1.34 15.56 6.98
N SER A 125 0.98 16.03 8.17
CA SER A 125 1.34 15.40 9.46
C SER A 125 0.93 13.93 9.53
N THR A 126 -0.22 13.58 8.96
CA THR A 126 -0.74 12.21 8.84
C THR A 126 0.27 11.26 8.21
N PHE A 127 1.00 11.74 7.20
CA PHE A 127 1.88 10.92 6.37
C PHE A 127 3.36 11.10 6.71
N TYR A 128 3.77 12.32 7.08
CA TYR A 128 5.18 12.68 7.19
C TYR A 128 5.96 11.79 8.16
N SER A 129 5.46 11.65 9.39
CA SER A 129 6.15 10.87 10.42
C SER A 129 6.22 9.39 10.09
N ALA A 130 5.17 8.85 9.44
CA ALA A 130 5.11 7.45 9.05
C ALA A 130 5.93 7.15 7.78
N GLY A 131 6.05 8.12 6.87
CA GLY A 131 6.52 7.91 5.50
C GLY A 131 7.91 8.41 5.17
N LYS A 132 8.44 9.43 5.88
CA LYS A 132 9.68 10.12 5.48
C LYS A 132 10.88 9.18 5.29
N ASN A 133 11.02 8.18 6.16
CA ASN A 133 12.11 7.21 6.09
C ASN A 133 11.93 6.17 4.97
N TYR A 134 10.69 5.87 4.59
CA TYR A 134 10.42 5.02 3.43
C TYR A 134 10.75 5.77 2.14
N LEU A 135 10.30 7.02 2.01
CA LEU A 135 10.60 7.88 0.87
C LEU A 135 12.12 8.08 0.71
N LEU A 136 12.85 8.31 1.81
CA LEU A 136 14.30 8.44 1.79
C LEU A 136 14.99 7.17 1.28
N ARG A 137 14.63 5.99 1.81
CA ARG A 137 15.18 4.70 1.37
C ARG A 137 14.91 4.46 -0.10
N MET A 138 13.64 4.55 -0.51
CA MET A 138 13.20 4.40 -1.88
C MET A 138 13.95 5.32 -2.85
N CYS A 139 14.12 6.60 -2.50
CA CYS A 139 14.90 7.54 -3.32
C CYS A 139 16.38 7.14 -3.40
N ASN A 140 17.00 6.74 -2.29
CA ASN A 140 18.39 6.29 -2.28
C ASN A 140 18.60 5.00 -3.08
N ASP A 141 17.64 4.08 -3.04
CA ASP A 141 17.69 2.84 -3.82
C ASP A 141 17.54 3.11 -5.32
N LEU A 142 16.65 4.02 -5.72
CA LEU A 142 16.57 4.51 -7.10
C LEU A 142 17.90 5.17 -7.54
N LEU A 143 18.46 6.08 -6.73
CA LEU A 143 19.75 6.72 -7.03
C LEU A 143 20.89 5.71 -7.19
N ARG A 144 20.89 4.61 -6.41
CA ARG A 144 21.88 3.54 -6.54
C ARG A 144 21.73 2.74 -7.83
N ARG A 145 20.49 2.56 -8.32
CA ARG A 145 20.19 1.84 -9.56
C ARG A 145 20.45 2.68 -10.80
N LEU A 146 20.34 4.02 -10.70
CA LEU A 146 20.60 4.93 -11.80
C LEU A 146 22.10 5.01 -12.12
N SER A 147 22.46 4.87 -13.39
CA SER A 147 23.82 5.17 -13.84
C SER A 147 24.08 6.67 -13.81
N LYS A 148 25.26 7.07 -13.31
CA LYS A 148 25.65 8.49 -13.17
C LYS A 148 25.72 9.25 -14.50
N SER A 149 25.83 8.56 -15.64
CA SER A 149 26.07 9.18 -16.96
C SER A 149 24.88 9.20 -17.92
N GLN A 150 23.84 8.38 -17.72
CA GLN A 150 22.71 8.31 -18.66
C GLN A 150 21.37 8.79 -18.11
N ASN A 151 21.21 8.91 -16.79
CA ASN A 151 19.94 9.30 -16.16
C ASN A 151 20.06 10.54 -15.28
N THR A 152 20.82 11.54 -15.74
CA THR A 152 21.12 12.76 -14.96
C THR A 152 19.86 13.57 -14.64
N VAL A 153 18.89 13.61 -15.55
CA VAL A 153 17.59 14.30 -15.35
C VAL A 153 16.78 13.62 -14.24
N PHE A 154 16.64 12.30 -14.29
CA PHE A 154 15.86 11.57 -13.28
C PHE A 154 16.55 11.63 -11.91
N CYS A 155 17.88 11.50 -11.86
CA CYS A 155 18.66 11.71 -10.65
C CYS A 155 18.42 13.10 -10.04
N GLY A 156 18.46 14.16 -10.86
CA GLY A 156 18.21 15.53 -10.40
C GLY A 156 16.80 15.74 -9.86
N ARG A 157 15.79 15.11 -10.46
CA ARG A 157 14.41 15.11 -9.97
C ARG A 157 14.30 14.46 -8.59
N ILE A 158 14.93 13.30 -8.39
CA ILE A 158 14.95 12.62 -7.08
C ILE A 158 15.60 13.50 -6.00
N GLN A 159 16.75 14.09 -6.31
CA GLN A 159 17.45 14.98 -5.36
C GLN A 159 16.62 16.23 -5.03
N LEU A 160 15.96 16.83 -6.02
CA LEU A 160 15.09 17.98 -5.82
C LEU A 160 13.85 17.62 -5.00
N PHE A 161 13.27 16.45 -5.22
CA PHE A 161 12.18 15.93 -4.41
C PHE A 161 12.59 15.77 -2.94
N LEU A 162 13.75 15.13 -2.68
CA LEU A 162 14.28 14.98 -1.32
C LEU A 162 14.49 16.33 -0.64
N ALA A 163 15.06 17.31 -1.35
CA ALA A 163 15.26 18.67 -0.83
C ALA A 163 13.95 19.42 -0.53
N ARG A 164 12.84 19.09 -1.22
CA ARG A 164 11.52 19.67 -0.99
C ARG A 164 10.77 18.96 0.15
N LEU A 165 10.99 17.65 0.30
CA LEU A 165 10.35 16.81 1.29
C LEU A 165 10.86 17.14 2.69
N PHE A 166 12.18 17.18 2.87
CA PHE A 166 12.81 17.44 4.17
C PHE A 166 12.95 18.95 4.43
N PRO A 167 12.45 19.48 5.56
CA PRO A 167 12.72 20.84 5.98
C PRO A 167 14.23 21.08 6.13
N LEU A 168 14.70 22.28 5.77
CA LEU A 168 16.12 22.67 5.89
C LEU A 168 16.68 22.55 7.32
N SER A 169 15.81 22.51 8.33
CA SER A 169 16.15 22.35 9.74
C SER A 169 16.37 20.90 10.18
N GLU A 170 15.99 19.91 9.37
CA GLU A 170 16.16 18.50 9.70
C GLU A 170 17.58 18.06 9.31
N LYS A 171 18.40 17.66 10.28
CA LYS A 171 19.71 17.06 9.99
C LYS A 171 19.48 15.69 9.35
N SER A 172 20.13 15.43 8.21
CA SER A 172 20.25 14.08 7.64
C SER A 172 21.10 13.24 8.59
N GLY A 173 20.44 12.60 9.55
CA GLY A 173 21.04 11.61 10.45
C GLY A 173 21.02 10.23 9.82
#